data_AF-A0A820R3P0-F1
#
_entry.id   AF-A0A820R3P0-F1
#
_cell.length_a   1.000
_cell.length_b   1.000
_cell.length_c   1.000
_cell.angle_alpha   90.00
_cell.angle_beta   90.00
_cell.angle_gamma   90.00
#
_symmetry.space_group_name_H-M   'P 1'
#
loop_
_entity.id
_entity.type
_entity.pdbx_description
1 polymer ?
#
loop_
_entity_poly.entity_id
_entity_poly.type
_entity_poly.pdbx_seq_one_letter_code
_entity_poly.pdbx_strand_id
1 'polypeptide(L)'
;ETNDGTSTASDIRVSIQETGPITDEVVPACLSTPNPASDDFHRVFCEDVVRLVETSNIHKHSTTCYKYSKGKSDTSKTCRMRMPRVLVKTSNIDLSTGQITMRRSHSWINNFNEWLISACRSNMDIKFIWSGNDAKALVYYITDYQRVTNSIDNAIEKLRKLVLRCYNMIASQQEVSGVQVASYLMNYDDHYTTHTFRNLFLISIENYLQAELSKARLQEKDIAEERLEDMTTHFDEEQEEDTKQTEEQFLLEPTQTKNGAKFVMVNTRLDYHHRSKDLTALCLYDFASHFHKKLIDKSDRRLIKNANESEGERLDTEGTKMNERYTFEGAHPQASSHIVMKHTNPVVPVLVGPQIPRKEREETTERYSRALLTIFVP
;
A
#
# COMPACT_ATOMS: atom_id res chain seq x y z
N GLU A 1 -24.63 -41.75 11.72
CA GLU A 1 -23.73 -42.23 10.65
C GLU A 1 -23.67 -41.16 9.57
N THR A 2 -22.78 -40.19 9.75
CA THR A 2 -22.52 -39.14 8.76
C THR A 2 -21.31 -39.55 7.94
N ASN A 3 -21.53 -39.75 6.65
CA ASN A 3 -20.56 -40.25 5.70
C ASN A 3 -19.68 -39.07 5.23
N ASP A 4 -18.52 -38.89 5.85
CA ASP A 4 -17.52 -37.89 5.45
C ASP A 4 -16.88 -38.30 4.11
N GLY A 5 -17.39 -37.69 3.03
CA GLY A 5 -16.79 -37.74 1.70
C GLY A 5 -15.48 -36.95 1.66
N THR A 6 -14.41 -37.53 2.20
CA THR A 6 -13.05 -37.07 1.92
C THR A 6 -12.62 -37.59 0.56
N SER A 7 -12.75 -36.74 -0.46
CA SER A 7 -12.09 -36.92 -1.76
C SER A 7 -10.58 -36.93 -1.53
N THR A 8 -10.00 -38.12 -1.45
CA THR A 8 -8.55 -38.30 -1.45
C THR A 8 -8.02 -37.88 -2.82
N ALA A 9 -7.20 -36.83 -2.86
CA ALA A 9 -6.45 -36.44 -4.05
C ALA A 9 -5.73 -37.68 -4.61
N SER A 10 -6.16 -38.15 -5.78
CA SER A 10 -5.51 -39.25 -6.47
C SER A 10 -4.15 -38.76 -7.00
N ASP A 11 -3.08 -39.05 -6.26
CA ASP A 11 -1.69 -38.81 -6.65
C ASP A 11 -1.47 -39.33 -8.10
N ILE A 12 -1.28 -38.42 -9.07
CA ILE A 12 -0.84 -38.79 -10.42
C ILE A 12 0.56 -39.41 -10.32
N ARG A 13 0.64 -40.73 -10.42
CA ARG A 13 1.92 -41.46 -10.43
C ARG A 13 2.45 -41.52 -11.86
N VAL A 14 3.43 -40.67 -12.17
CA VAL A 14 4.20 -40.77 -13.41
C VAL A 14 5.15 -41.97 -13.31
N SER A 15 4.82 -43.05 -14.02
CA SER A 15 5.69 -44.22 -14.20
C SER A 15 6.24 -44.18 -15.63
N ILE A 16 7.53 -43.85 -15.77
CA ILE A 16 8.18 -43.75 -17.09
C ILE A 16 8.24 -45.15 -17.72
N GLN A 17 7.55 -45.34 -18.85
CA GLN A 17 7.77 -46.50 -19.73
C GLN A 17 8.74 -46.08 -20.83
N GLU A 18 9.66 -46.98 -21.24
CA GLU A 18 10.56 -46.72 -22.36
C GLU A 18 9.75 -46.63 -23.66
N THR A 19 9.50 -45.42 -24.15
CA THR A 19 8.72 -45.18 -25.36
C THR A 19 9.58 -45.33 -26.62
N GLY A 20 9.06 -46.07 -27.60
CA GLY A 20 9.63 -46.24 -28.95
C GLY A 20 9.71 -44.93 -29.78
N PRO A 21 10.09 -45.02 -31.07
CA PRO A 21 10.47 -43.86 -31.85
C PRO A 21 9.31 -42.88 -32.05
N ILE A 22 9.60 -41.60 -31.85
CA ILE A 22 8.67 -40.46 -31.95
C ILE A 22 8.32 -40.27 -33.44
N THR A 23 7.09 -40.61 -33.82
CA THR A 23 6.49 -40.21 -35.11
C THR A 23 6.21 -38.70 -35.12
N ASP A 24 6.01 -38.09 -36.29
CA ASP A 24 5.70 -36.66 -36.55
C ASP A 24 4.43 -36.12 -35.82
N GLU A 25 4.38 -36.25 -34.50
CA GLU A 25 3.34 -35.66 -33.64
C GLU A 25 3.72 -34.22 -33.30
N VAL A 26 2.73 -33.33 -33.43
CA VAL A 26 2.80 -31.94 -32.97
C VAL A 26 3.34 -31.89 -31.54
N VAL A 27 4.36 -31.06 -31.31
CA VAL A 27 4.98 -30.89 -30.00
C VAL A 27 3.89 -30.63 -28.95
N PRO A 28 3.87 -31.36 -27.82
CA PRO A 28 2.80 -31.21 -26.82
C PRO A 28 2.59 -29.76 -26.38
N ALA A 29 3.63 -28.94 -26.36
CA ALA A 29 3.56 -27.51 -26.07
C ALA A 29 2.59 -26.71 -26.97
N CYS A 30 2.32 -27.17 -28.18
CA CYS A 30 1.48 -26.50 -29.17
C CYS A 30 0.02 -27.00 -29.19
N LEU A 31 -0.32 -28.00 -28.38
CA LEU A 31 -1.68 -28.53 -28.28
C LEU A 31 -2.55 -27.67 -27.36
N SER A 32 -3.86 -27.71 -27.56
CA SER A 32 -4.81 -27.05 -26.65
C SER A 32 -4.93 -27.81 -25.33
N THR A 33 -5.25 -27.10 -24.26
CA THR A 33 -5.56 -27.71 -22.97
C THR A 33 -6.80 -28.60 -23.06
N PRO A 34 -6.83 -29.76 -22.37
CA PRO A 34 -8.01 -30.61 -22.32
C PRO A 34 -9.26 -29.84 -21.88
N ASN A 35 -10.41 -30.11 -22.51
CA ASN A 35 -11.66 -29.42 -22.21
C ASN A 35 -12.24 -29.90 -20.86
N PRO A 36 -12.37 -29.03 -19.84
CA PRO A 36 -12.90 -29.42 -18.53
C PRO A 36 -14.38 -29.85 -18.56
N ALA A 37 -15.14 -29.50 -19.60
CA ALA A 37 -16.54 -29.89 -19.74
C ALA A 37 -16.73 -31.28 -20.40
N SER A 38 -15.65 -31.98 -20.74
CA SER A 38 -15.73 -33.33 -21.32
C SER A 38 -15.94 -34.39 -20.23
N ASP A 39 -16.79 -35.38 -20.50
CA ASP A 39 -17.03 -36.50 -19.59
C ASP A 39 -15.75 -37.31 -19.27
N ASP A 40 -14.79 -37.35 -20.22
CA ASP A 40 -13.51 -38.04 -20.10
C ASP A 40 -12.36 -37.13 -19.62
N PHE A 41 -12.66 -35.91 -19.17
CA PHE A 41 -11.65 -34.89 -18.86
C PHE A 41 -10.54 -35.40 -17.95
N HIS A 42 -10.87 -36.09 -16.86
CA HIS A 42 -9.87 -36.53 -15.88
C HIS A 42 -8.81 -37.46 -16.49
N ARG A 43 -9.24 -38.41 -17.34
CA ARG A 43 -8.33 -39.36 -18.00
C ARG A 43 -7.43 -38.63 -18.99
N VAL A 44 -8.01 -37.82 -19.86
CA VAL A 44 -7.28 -37.06 -20.88
C VAL A 44 -6.32 -36.04 -20.26
N PHE A 45 -6.73 -35.40 -19.16
CA PHE A 45 -5.90 -34.48 -18.39
C PHE A 45 -4.68 -35.16 -17.80
N CYS A 46 -4.85 -36.33 -17.16
CA CYS A 46 -3.72 -37.08 -16.60
C CYS A 46 -2.73 -37.50 -17.70
N GLU A 47 -3.23 -38.01 -18.83
CA GLU A 47 -2.40 -38.41 -19.97
C GLU A 47 -1.62 -37.22 -20.57
N ASP A 48 -2.27 -36.07 -20.72
CA ASP A 48 -1.63 -34.85 -21.21
C ASP A 48 -0.56 -34.32 -20.25
N VAL A 49 -0.83 -34.33 -18.93
CA VAL A 49 0.15 -33.93 -17.91
C VAL A 49 1.38 -34.85 -17.95
N VAL A 50 1.20 -36.17 -18.04
CA VAL A 50 2.32 -37.13 -18.16
C VAL A 50 3.16 -36.80 -19.40
N ARG A 51 2.51 -36.63 -20.56
CA ARG A 51 3.17 -36.28 -21.82
C ARG A 51 3.94 -34.96 -21.74
N LEU A 52 3.37 -33.94 -21.10
CA LEU A 52 4.05 -32.64 -20.88
C LEU A 52 5.25 -32.77 -19.94
N VAL A 53 5.13 -33.55 -18.87
CA VAL A 53 6.22 -33.73 -17.90
C VAL A 53 7.40 -34.44 -18.54
N GLU A 54 7.15 -35.52 -19.28
CA GLU A 54 8.18 -36.32 -19.93
C GLU A 54 8.92 -35.55 -21.02
N THR A 55 8.19 -34.72 -21.77
CA THR A 55 8.76 -33.95 -22.88
C THR A 55 9.47 -32.68 -22.42
N SER A 56 8.91 -31.97 -21.44
CA SER A 56 9.32 -30.58 -21.12
C SER A 56 9.90 -30.39 -19.72
N ASN A 57 9.57 -31.23 -18.73
CA ASN A 57 10.05 -31.09 -17.34
C ASN A 57 11.18 -32.05 -16.95
N ILE A 58 11.51 -33.05 -17.77
CA ILE A 58 12.68 -33.89 -17.55
C ILE A 58 13.93 -33.12 -17.96
N HIS A 59 14.86 -32.97 -17.02
CA HIS A 59 16.12 -32.31 -17.30
C HIS A 59 17.01 -33.16 -18.22
N LYS A 60 17.31 -32.61 -19.40
CA LYS A 60 18.32 -33.12 -20.31
C LYS A 60 19.54 -32.20 -20.24
N HIS A 61 20.71 -32.78 -20.01
CA HIS A 61 21.94 -32.00 -19.93
C HIS A 61 22.21 -31.29 -21.25
N SER A 62 22.54 -30.00 -21.16
CA SER A 62 22.98 -29.18 -22.28
C SER A 62 24.30 -28.49 -21.92
N THR A 63 24.92 -27.82 -22.90
CA THR A 63 26.17 -27.06 -22.69
C THR A 63 26.04 -26.05 -21.54
N THR A 64 24.85 -25.48 -21.34
CA THR A 64 24.56 -24.53 -20.25
C THR A 64 24.68 -25.13 -18.85
N CYS A 65 24.50 -26.44 -18.72
CA CYS A 65 24.60 -27.15 -17.45
C CYS A 65 26.02 -27.10 -16.87
N TYR A 66 27.02 -26.94 -17.73
CA TYR A 66 28.43 -26.98 -17.33
C TYR A 66 29.13 -25.63 -17.45
N LYS A 67 28.39 -24.55 -17.79
CA LYS A 67 28.93 -23.20 -18.03
C LYS A 67 29.83 -22.67 -16.89
N TYR A 68 29.55 -23.05 -15.64
CA TYR A 68 30.29 -22.60 -14.46
C TYR A 68 30.96 -23.74 -13.68
N SER A 69 31.04 -24.94 -14.27
CA SER A 69 31.68 -26.08 -13.62
C SER A 69 33.20 -25.85 -13.56
N LYS A 70 33.73 -25.60 -12.36
CA LYS A 70 35.18 -25.49 -12.14
C LYS A 70 35.78 -26.89 -12.00
N GLY A 71 36.37 -27.42 -13.07
CA GLY A 71 37.15 -28.66 -13.02
C GLY A 71 37.80 -28.99 -14.37
N LYS A 72 39.13 -29.13 -14.38
CA LYS A 72 39.96 -29.54 -15.55
C LYS A 72 39.91 -31.06 -15.81
N SER A 73 38.98 -31.80 -15.21
CA SER A 73 38.78 -33.23 -15.45
C SER A 73 37.31 -33.55 -15.66
N ASP A 74 37.02 -34.36 -16.68
CA ASP A 74 35.67 -34.68 -17.16
C ASP A 74 34.81 -35.44 -16.12
N THR A 75 35.45 -36.07 -15.14
CA THR A 75 34.84 -36.91 -14.11
C THR A 75 34.19 -36.16 -12.93
N SER A 76 34.30 -34.84 -12.84
CA SER A 76 33.72 -34.06 -11.71
C SER A 76 32.81 -32.90 -12.15
N LYS A 77 32.27 -32.93 -13.36
CA LYS A 77 31.38 -31.86 -13.85
C LYS A 77 30.04 -31.89 -13.12
N THR A 78 29.87 -30.99 -12.15
CA THR A 78 28.59 -30.84 -11.44
C THR A 78 27.62 -30.05 -12.31
N CYS A 79 26.41 -30.57 -12.52
CA CYS A 79 25.36 -29.84 -13.21
C CYS A 79 25.00 -28.56 -12.45
N ARG A 80 25.04 -27.41 -13.13
CA ARG A 80 24.63 -26.09 -12.61
C ARG A 80 23.22 -26.12 -12.02
N MET A 81 22.32 -26.92 -12.62
CA MET A 81 20.93 -27.08 -12.17
C MET A 81 20.80 -28.07 -10.99
N ARG A 82 21.91 -28.59 -10.48
CA ARG A 82 22.02 -29.53 -9.35
C ARG A 82 21.25 -30.84 -9.60
N MET A 83 21.37 -31.37 -10.82
CA MET A 83 20.87 -32.69 -11.19
C MET A 83 21.99 -33.75 -11.03
N PRO A 84 21.68 -34.98 -10.59
CA PRO A 84 20.38 -35.44 -10.09
C PRO A 84 20.05 -34.87 -8.70
N ARG A 85 18.78 -34.57 -8.44
CA ARG A 85 18.31 -34.12 -7.13
C ARG A 85 18.10 -35.29 -6.17
N VAL A 86 18.30 -35.04 -4.87
CA VAL A 86 18.03 -36.02 -3.81
C VAL A 86 16.53 -36.35 -3.76
N LEU A 87 16.20 -37.63 -3.70
CA LEU A 87 14.82 -38.10 -3.54
C LEU A 87 14.33 -37.86 -2.12
N VAL A 88 13.07 -37.47 -1.98
CA VAL A 88 12.46 -37.16 -0.68
C VAL A 88 11.14 -37.92 -0.61
N LYS A 89 10.98 -38.82 0.37
CA LYS A 89 9.79 -39.69 0.44
C LYS A 89 8.52 -38.94 0.84
N THR A 90 8.64 -37.93 1.71
CA THR A 90 7.51 -37.18 2.28
C THR A 90 7.90 -35.71 2.45
N SER A 91 6.97 -34.80 2.21
CA SER A 91 7.20 -33.37 2.44
C SER A 91 7.38 -33.10 3.94
N ASN A 92 8.36 -32.29 4.31
CA ASN A 92 8.71 -32.01 5.70
C ASN A 92 9.19 -30.56 5.85
N ILE A 93 8.92 -29.95 7.00
CA ILE A 93 9.42 -28.64 7.41
C ILE A 93 10.43 -28.84 8.53
N ASP A 94 11.68 -28.43 8.30
CA ASP A 94 12.68 -28.37 9.36
C ASP A 94 12.36 -27.20 10.30
N LEU A 95 11.99 -27.51 11.54
CA LEU A 95 11.59 -26.53 12.55
C LEU A 95 12.73 -25.62 12.99
N SER A 96 13.99 -26.03 12.80
CA SER A 96 15.15 -25.26 13.22
C SER A 96 15.57 -24.21 12.19
N THR A 97 15.45 -24.54 10.89
CA THR A 97 15.84 -23.66 9.78
C THR A 97 14.65 -23.01 9.08
N GLY A 98 13.44 -23.53 9.30
CA GLY A 98 12.23 -23.15 8.55
C GLY A 98 12.23 -23.70 7.11
N GLN A 99 13.19 -24.56 6.73
CA GLN A 99 13.30 -25.05 5.36
C GLN A 99 12.21 -26.08 5.04
N ILE A 100 11.45 -25.81 3.96
CA ILE A 100 10.43 -26.73 3.45
C ILE A 100 11.08 -27.62 2.38
N THR A 101 11.07 -28.93 2.63
CA THR A 101 11.46 -29.94 1.64
C THR A 101 10.20 -30.64 1.13
N MET A 102 10.00 -30.64 -0.18
CA MET A 102 8.86 -31.32 -0.79
C MET A 102 9.21 -32.75 -1.15
N ARG A 103 8.23 -33.66 -1.04
CA ARG A 103 8.31 -35.01 -1.59
C ARG A 103 8.76 -34.96 -3.05
N ARG A 104 9.74 -35.79 -3.39
CA ARG A 104 10.31 -35.93 -4.73
C ARG A 104 10.45 -37.41 -5.05
N SER A 105 9.66 -37.87 -6.03
CA SER A 105 9.64 -39.25 -6.53
C SER A 105 10.69 -39.51 -7.62
N HIS A 106 11.13 -38.48 -8.34
CA HIS A 106 12.10 -38.62 -9.45
C HIS A 106 13.19 -37.55 -9.38
N SER A 107 14.45 -37.95 -9.58
CA SER A 107 15.61 -37.07 -9.37
C SER A 107 15.86 -36.07 -10.51
N TRP A 108 15.27 -36.30 -11.67
CA TRP A 108 15.48 -35.51 -12.90
C TRP A 108 14.29 -34.66 -13.31
N ILE A 109 13.16 -34.82 -12.63
CA ILE A 109 11.95 -34.03 -12.90
C ILE A 109 11.97 -32.81 -11.97
N ASN A 110 11.73 -31.63 -12.55
CA ASN A 110 11.52 -30.43 -11.75
C ASN A 110 10.17 -30.49 -11.04
N ASN A 111 10.05 -29.79 -9.91
CA ASN A 111 8.77 -29.68 -9.22
C ASN A 111 7.77 -28.92 -10.10
N PHE A 112 6.57 -29.46 -10.24
CA PHE A 112 5.53 -28.89 -11.07
C PHE A 112 4.17 -29.00 -10.39
N ASN A 113 3.21 -28.24 -10.90
CA ASN A 113 1.80 -28.32 -10.55
C ASN A 113 1.04 -28.75 -11.81
N GLU A 114 0.16 -29.74 -11.69
CA GLU A 114 -0.55 -30.36 -12.82
C GLU A 114 -1.42 -29.37 -13.60
N TRP A 115 -2.04 -28.41 -12.91
CA TRP A 115 -2.89 -27.39 -13.53
C TRP A 115 -2.07 -26.35 -14.27
N LEU A 116 -0.99 -25.86 -13.63
CA LEU A 116 -0.13 -24.86 -14.23
C LEU A 116 0.67 -25.42 -15.42
N ILE A 117 1.15 -26.68 -15.36
CA ILE A 117 1.84 -27.28 -16.51
C ILE A 117 0.88 -27.47 -17.67
N SER A 118 -0.37 -27.88 -17.40
CA SER A 118 -1.39 -27.99 -18.45
C SER A 118 -1.69 -26.64 -19.09
N ALA A 119 -1.81 -25.57 -18.29
CA ALA A 119 -2.11 -24.23 -18.80
C ALA A 119 -0.92 -23.59 -19.55
N CYS A 120 0.28 -23.68 -19.00
CA CYS A 120 1.47 -23.02 -19.55
C CYS A 120 2.21 -23.87 -20.59
N ARG A 121 1.97 -25.18 -20.61
CA ARG A 121 2.55 -26.19 -21.53
C ARG A 121 4.06 -26.06 -21.74
N SER A 122 4.77 -25.67 -20.69
CA SER A 122 6.21 -25.37 -20.73
C SER A 122 6.89 -25.84 -19.45
N ASN A 123 8.23 -25.88 -19.48
CA ASN A 123 9.03 -26.31 -18.34
C ASN A 123 8.73 -25.45 -17.10
N MET A 124 8.50 -26.10 -15.97
CA MET A 124 8.25 -25.46 -14.68
C MET A 124 9.28 -25.89 -13.64
N ASP A 125 9.67 -24.97 -12.75
CA ASP A 125 10.50 -25.27 -11.59
C ASP A 125 9.95 -24.55 -10.34
N ILE A 126 8.96 -25.18 -9.70
CA ILE A 126 8.28 -24.62 -8.52
C ILE A 126 9.11 -24.86 -7.26
N LYS A 127 9.46 -23.77 -6.56
CA LYS A 127 10.19 -23.81 -5.29
C LYS A 127 9.45 -23.04 -4.20
N PHE A 128 9.37 -23.63 -3.01
CA PHE A 128 8.89 -22.96 -1.82
C PHE A 128 10.02 -22.13 -1.22
N ILE A 129 9.75 -20.86 -0.93
CA ILE A 129 10.74 -19.89 -0.43
C ILE A 129 10.10 -19.16 0.74
N TRP A 130 10.53 -19.47 1.97
CA TRP A 130 9.83 -19.07 3.20
C TRP A 130 10.71 -18.32 4.21
N SER A 131 11.59 -17.46 3.69
CA SER A 131 12.63 -16.68 4.41
C SER A 131 13.93 -17.45 4.69
N GLY A 132 15.01 -16.70 4.97
CA GLY A 132 16.38 -17.21 5.07
C GLY A 132 17.23 -16.96 3.82
N ASN A 133 18.26 -17.78 3.64
CA ASN A 133 19.25 -17.63 2.56
C ASN A 133 18.64 -17.84 1.16
N ASP A 134 17.64 -18.71 1.03
CA ASP A 134 16.98 -18.99 -0.26
C ASP A 134 16.15 -17.78 -0.74
N ALA A 135 15.49 -17.06 0.18
CA ALA A 135 14.81 -15.81 -0.14
C ALA A 135 15.79 -14.72 -0.57
N LYS A 136 16.92 -14.59 0.15
CA LYS A 136 17.99 -13.63 -0.21
C LYS A 136 18.58 -13.95 -1.59
N ALA A 137 18.84 -15.22 -1.88
CA ALA A 137 19.36 -15.67 -3.18
C ALA A 137 18.35 -15.43 -4.31
N LEU A 138 17.06 -15.65 -4.08
CA LEU A 138 16.00 -15.32 -5.05
C LEU A 138 15.97 -13.82 -5.34
N VAL A 139 16.07 -12.97 -4.30
CA VAL A 139 16.12 -11.52 -4.47
C VAL A 139 17.29 -11.14 -5.38
N TYR A 140 18.50 -11.65 -5.11
CA TYR A 140 19.66 -11.42 -5.99
C TYR A 140 19.38 -11.88 -7.42
N TYR A 141 18.83 -13.08 -7.60
CA TYR A 141 18.53 -13.63 -8.92
C TYR A 141 17.53 -12.77 -9.71
N ILE A 142 16.43 -12.35 -9.08
CA ILE A 142 15.43 -11.47 -9.71
C ILE A 142 16.05 -10.12 -10.05
N THR A 143 16.83 -9.54 -9.14
CA THR A 143 17.49 -8.25 -9.39
C THR A 143 18.52 -8.31 -10.51
N ASP A 144 19.27 -9.41 -10.65
CA ASP A 144 20.25 -9.60 -11.72
C ASP A 144 19.56 -9.74 -13.09
N TYR A 145 18.40 -10.41 -13.13
CA TYR A 145 17.59 -10.54 -14.34
C TYR A 145 16.97 -9.20 -14.78
N GLN A 146 16.62 -8.32 -13.84
CA GLN A 146 16.10 -6.97 -14.13
C GLN A 146 17.19 -5.94 -14.42
N ARG A 147 18.45 -6.24 -14.08
CA ARG A 147 19.61 -5.35 -14.24
C ARG A 147 19.98 -5.06 -15.70
N VAL A 148 19.37 -5.77 -16.65
CA VAL A 148 19.42 -5.43 -18.08
C VAL A 148 18.72 -4.08 -18.36
N THR A 149 17.94 -3.54 -17.42
CA THR A 149 17.30 -2.23 -17.53
C THR A 149 17.45 -1.38 -16.26
N ASN A 150 18.51 -0.56 -16.24
CA ASN A 150 18.74 0.60 -15.34
C ASN A 150 19.01 0.35 -13.84
N SER A 151 19.71 1.31 -13.24
CA SER A 151 20.30 1.40 -11.89
C SER A 151 19.70 0.50 -10.79
N ILE A 152 20.58 -0.05 -9.93
CA ILE A 152 20.29 -0.96 -8.81
C ILE A 152 19.14 -0.44 -7.92
N ASP A 153 19.08 0.87 -7.70
CA ASP A 153 18.10 1.50 -6.81
C ASP A 153 16.67 1.38 -7.35
N ASN A 154 16.50 1.40 -8.68
CA ASN A 154 15.19 1.20 -9.31
C ASN A 154 14.68 -0.24 -9.19
N ALA A 155 15.57 -1.23 -9.13
CA ALA A 155 15.19 -2.64 -8.97
C ALA A 155 14.68 -2.93 -7.55
N ILE A 156 15.31 -2.34 -6.54
CA ILE A 156 14.89 -2.45 -5.13
C ILE A 156 13.50 -1.82 -4.93
N GLU A 157 13.26 -0.66 -5.53
CA GLU A 157 11.96 0.02 -5.43
C GLU A 157 10.83 -0.74 -6.16
N LYS A 158 11.12 -1.31 -7.33
CA LYS A 158 10.17 -2.21 -8.03
C LYS A 158 9.85 -3.46 -7.21
N LEU A 159 10.83 -4.02 -6.52
CA LEU A 159 10.64 -5.17 -5.62
C LEU A 159 9.78 -4.82 -4.41
N ARG A 160 10.03 -3.67 -3.76
CA ARG A 160 9.18 -3.17 -2.67
C ARG A 160 7.72 -3.06 -3.10
N LYS A 161 7.49 -2.52 -4.30
CA LYS A 161 6.14 -2.41 -4.88
C LYS A 161 5.52 -3.78 -5.16
N LEU A 162 6.29 -4.77 -5.64
CA LEU A 162 5.80 -6.13 -5.85
C LEU A 162 5.40 -6.80 -4.53
N VAL A 163 6.26 -6.75 -3.51
CA VAL A 163 5.96 -7.31 -2.18
C VAL A 163 4.74 -6.63 -1.58
N LEU A 164 4.63 -5.30 -1.69
CA LEU A 164 3.48 -4.54 -1.22
C LEU A 164 2.18 -4.96 -1.94
N ARG A 165 2.22 -5.21 -3.26
CA ARG A 165 1.06 -5.73 -4.01
C ARG A 165 0.66 -7.13 -3.55
N CYS A 166 1.62 -8.02 -3.34
CA CYS A 166 1.34 -9.37 -2.81
C CYS A 166 0.73 -9.30 -1.40
N TYR A 167 1.28 -8.46 -0.52
CA TYR A 167 0.73 -8.23 0.81
C TYR A 167 -0.70 -7.67 0.75
N ASN A 168 -0.93 -6.63 -0.07
CA ASN A 168 -2.26 -6.04 -0.22
C ASN A 168 -3.28 -7.04 -0.80
N MET A 169 -2.86 -7.94 -1.69
CA MET A 169 -3.70 -9.01 -2.21
C MET A 169 -4.06 -10.03 -1.12
N ILE A 170 -3.11 -10.44 -0.30
CA ILE A 170 -3.36 -11.34 0.84
C ILE A 170 -4.27 -10.65 1.88
N ALA A 171 -4.00 -9.39 2.20
CA ALA A 171 -4.81 -8.60 3.12
C ALA A 171 -6.22 -8.34 2.59
N SER A 172 -6.40 -8.25 1.26
CA SER A 172 -7.74 -8.12 0.64
C SER A 172 -8.57 -9.41 0.72
N GLN A 173 -7.94 -10.58 0.85
CA GLN A 173 -8.60 -11.86 1.06
C GLN A 173 -8.73 -12.21 2.54
N GLN A 174 -8.92 -11.19 3.39
CA GLN A 174 -9.13 -11.42 4.81
C GLN A 174 -10.48 -12.13 5.01
N GLU A 175 -10.42 -13.37 5.47
CA GLU A 175 -11.60 -14.13 5.86
C GLU A 175 -12.25 -13.44 7.07
N VAL A 176 -13.52 -13.04 6.91
CA VAL A 176 -14.32 -12.39 7.95
C VAL A 176 -15.10 -13.48 8.69
N SER A 177 -15.11 -13.44 10.03
CA SER A 177 -15.91 -14.37 10.83
C SER A 177 -17.40 -14.26 10.51
N GLY A 178 -18.11 -15.38 10.45
CA GLY A 178 -19.56 -15.38 10.25
C GLY A 178 -20.33 -14.54 11.28
N VAL A 179 -19.80 -14.42 12.51
CA VAL A 179 -20.38 -13.55 13.57
C VAL A 179 -20.27 -12.08 13.19
N GLN A 180 -19.14 -11.67 12.60
CA GLN A 180 -18.94 -10.29 12.16
C GLN A 180 -19.82 -9.96 10.94
N VAL A 181 -19.99 -10.91 10.01
CA VAL A 181 -20.94 -10.76 8.89
C VAL A 181 -22.38 -10.62 9.40
N ALA A 182 -22.78 -11.44 10.37
CA ALA A 182 -24.10 -11.34 10.99
C ALA A 182 -24.30 -10.01 11.75
N SER A 183 -23.30 -9.54 12.49
CA SER A 183 -23.29 -8.22 13.15
C SER A 183 -23.57 -7.10 12.15
N TYR A 184 -22.85 -7.11 11.02
CA TYR A 184 -22.98 -6.11 9.96
C TYR A 184 -24.37 -6.15 9.28
N LEU A 185 -24.90 -7.35 8.99
CA LEU A 185 -26.24 -7.51 8.43
C LEU A 185 -27.35 -7.05 9.37
N MET A 186 -27.14 -7.23 10.67
CA MET A 186 -28.06 -6.77 11.72
C MET A 186 -27.86 -5.28 12.06
N ASN A 187 -26.94 -4.60 11.37
CA ASN A 187 -26.58 -3.20 11.60
C ASN A 187 -26.19 -2.93 13.06
N TYR A 188 -25.48 -3.88 13.67
CA TYR A 188 -24.84 -3.70 14.97
C TYR A 188 -23.48 -3.03 14.78
N ASP A 189 -23.17 -2.10 15.69
CA ASP A 189 -21.89 -1.42 15.69
C ASP A 189 -20.78 -2.39 16.12
N ASP A 190 -19.74 -2.49 15.30
CA ASP A 190 -18.59 -3.37 15.56
C ASP A 190 -17.60 -2.77 16.59
N HIS A 191 -17.88 -1.58 17.13
CA HIS A 191 -17.07 -0.95 18.16
C HIS A 191 -17.90 -0.01 19.05
N TYR A 192 -17.76 -0.16 20.37
CA TYR A 192 -18.31 0.77 21.35
C TYR A 192 -17.19 1.65 21.87
N THR A 193 -17.28 2.95 21.61
CA THR A 193 -16.32 3.93 22.12
C THR A 193 -17.06 4.96 22.97
N THR A 194 -16.43 5.39 24.07
CA THR A 194 -16.99 6.43 24.94
C THR A 194 -16.89 7.83 24.32
N HIS A 195 -15.98 8.01 23.37
CA HIS A 195 -15.69 9.27 22.71
C HIS A 195 -15.89 9.13 21.20
N THR A 196 -16.32 10.21 20.57
CA THR A 196 -16.30 10.33 19.12
C THR A 196 -14.92 10.76 18.65
N PHE A 197 -14.48 10.25 17.52
CA PHE A 197 -13.17 10.54 16.95
C PHE A 197 -13.30 11.23 15.60
N ARG A 198 -12.36 12.12 15.28
CA ARG A 198 -12.29 12.78 13.96
C ARG A 198 -10.85 12.84 13.47
N ASN A 199 -10.66 12.55 12.19
CA ASN A 199 -9.33 12.58 11.58
C ASN A 199 -8.84 14.03 11.41
N LEU A 200 -7.61 14.29 11.86
CA LEU A 200 -6.88 15.52 11.62
C LEU A 200 -5.66 15.20 10.74
N PHE A 201 -5.71 15.63 9.48
CA PHE A 201 -4.65 15.38 8.50
C PHE A 201 -3.53 16.41 8.65
N LEU A 202 -2.44 16.03 9.33
CA LEU A 202 -1.33 16.95 9.60
C LEU A 202 -0.41 17.18 8.41
N ILE A 203 -0.37 16.26 7.45
CA ILE A 203 0.60 16.29 6.35
C ILE A 203 0.46 17.53 5.47
N SER A 204 -0.76 17.99 5.21
CA SER A 204 -1.01 19.19 4.39
C SER A 204 -0.51 20.46 5.10
N ILE A 205 -0.74 20.55 6.40
CA ILE A 205 -0.28 21.67 7.24
C ILE A 205 1.25 21.66 7.33
N GLU A 206 1.84 20.47 7.55
CA GLU A 206 3.29 20.32 7.67
C GLU A 206 4.01 20.70 6.37
N ASN A 207 3.51 20.25 5.22
CA ASN A 207 4.09 20.58 3.92
C ASN A 207 4.02 22.08 3.63
N TYR A 208 2.88 22.71 3.93
CA TYR A 208 2.73 24.16 3.79
C TYR A 208 3.74 24.93 4.66
N LEU A 209 3.86 24.56 5.95
CA LEU A 209 4.81 25.23 6.85
C LEU A 209 6.27 24.96 6.47
N GLN A 210 6.59 23.77 5.94
CA GLN A 210 7.93 23.50 5.42
C GLN A 210 8.24 24.39 4.21
N ALA A 211 7.28 24.58 3.29
CA ALA A 211 7.45 25.43 2.12
C ALA A 211 7.61 26.91 2.49
N GLU A 212 6.82 27.42 3.45
CA GLU A 212 6.98 28.79 3.95
C GLU A 212 8.32 28.99 4.68
N LEU A 213 8.75 28.00 5.46
CA LEU A 213 10.04 28.05 6.14
C LEU A 213 11.21 28.04 5.14
N SER A 214 11.15 27.25 4.06
CA SER A 214 12.16 27.30 3.01
C SER A 214 12.20 28.66 2.29
N LYS A 215 11.04 29.27 2.03
CA LYS A 215 10.98 30.63 1.45
C LYS A 215 11.61 31.68 2.37
N ALA A 216 11.30 31.63 3.67
CA ALA A 216 11.88 32.55 4.64
C ALA A 216 13.41 32.38 4.73
N ARG A 217 13.91 31.14 4.69
CA ARG A 217 15.35 30.84 4.66
C ARG A 217 16.05 31.36 3.39
N LEU A 218 15.39 31.30 2.23
CA LEU A 218 15.92 31.86 1.00
C LEU A 218 16.01 33.38 1.08
N GLN A 219 14.96 34.05 1.57
CA GLN A 219 14.97 35.50 1.77
C GLN A 219 16.07 35.97 2.75
N GLU A 220 16.33 35.21 3.82
CA GLU A 220 17.43 35.52 4.75
C GLU A 220 18.81 35.35 4.10
N LYS A 221 18.98 34.39 3.18
CA LYS A 221 20.20 34.20 2.40
C LYS A 221 20.39 35.32 1.39
N ASP A 222 19.34 35.70 0.66
CA ASP A 222 19.39 36.80 -0.32
C ASP A 222 19.81 38.12 0.36
N ILE A 223 19.31 38.40 1.57
CA ILE A 223 19.70 39.58 2.37
C ILE A 223 21.15 39.48 2.88
N ALA A 224 21.66 38.28 3.12
CA ALA A 224 23.04 38.06 3.55
C ALA A 224 24.03 38.17 2.37
N GLU A 225 23.64 37.71 1.19
CA GLU A 225 24.41 37.83 -0.06
C GLU A 225 24.41 39.27 -0.59
N GLU A 226 23.29 40.01 -0.53
CA GLU A 226 23.25 41.47 -0.84
C GLU A 226 24.20 42.29 0.05
N ARG A 227 24.53 41.84 1.27
CA ARG A 227 25.52 42.50 2.13
C ARG A 227 26.98 42.19 1.77
N LEU A 228 27.22 41.14 0.99
CA LEU A 228 28.53 40.72 0.52
C LEU A 228 28.83 41.15 -0.93
N GLU A 229 27.82 41.62 -1.67
CA GLU A 229 27.92 42.10 -3.07
C GLU A 229 28.69 43.42 -3.27
N ASP A 230 29.35 43.98 -2.25
CA ASP A 230 30.32 45.08 -2.43
C ASP A 230 31.74 44.58 -2.75
N MET A 231 31.94 43.26 -2.93
CA MET A 231 33.18 42.75 -3.49
C MET A 231 33.00 41.44 -4.28
N THR A 232 33.15 41.58 -5.59
CA THR A 232 33.46 40.58 -6.62
C THR A 232 32.34 39.75 -7.24
N THR A 233 32.30 39.89 -8.56
CA THR A 233 31.46 39.32 -9.61
C THR A 233 31.73 37.83 -9.92
N HIS A 234 30.66 37.17 -10.38
CA HIS A 234 30.55 35.98 -11.25
C HIS A 234 30.21 34.61 -10.62
N PHE A 235 28.90 34.32 -10.65
CA PHE A 235 28.20 33.17 -11.27
C PHE A 235 28.83 31.77 -11.17
N ASP A 236 28.08 30.86 -10.54
CA ASP A 236 27.63 29.61 -11.17
C ASP A 236 26.30 29.19 -10.52
N GLU A 237 25.19 29.52 -11.20
CA GLU A 237 23.83 29.07 -10.87
C GLU A 237 23.59 27.67 -11.47
N GLU A 238 23.70 26.63 -10.66
CA GLU A 238 22.99 25.37 -10.88
C GLU A 238 22.48 24.83 -9.53
N GLN A 239 21.37 25.40 -9.07
CA GLN A 239 20.44 24.71 -8.18
C GLN A 239 19.02 24.88 -8.73
N GLU A 240 18.64 24.00 -9.66
CA GLU A 240 17.24 23.63 -9.82
C GLU A 240 16.78 22.90 -8.54
N GLU A 241 16.50 23.66 -7.48
CA GLU A 241 15.61 23.17 -6.43
C GLU A 241 14.20 23.13 -7.02
N ASP A 242 13.74 21.90 -7.24
CA ASP A 242 12.40 21.48 -7.64
C ASP A 242 11.34 22.09 -6.69
N THR A 243 11.02 23.39 -6.84
CA THR A 243 9.84 24.03 -6.25
C THR A 243 8.60 23.47 -6.92
N LYS A 244 8.28 22.21 -6.62
CA LYS A 244 6.95 21.68 -6.85
C LYS A 244 6.00 22.58 -6.08
N GLN A 245 5.20 23.36 -6.82
CA GLN A 245 4.01 24.00 -6.27
C GLN A 245 3.27 22.94 -5.46
N THR A 246 3.31 23.06 -4.14
CA THR A 246 2.65 22.11 -3.27
C THR A 246 1.17 22.41 -3.40
N GLU A 247 0.50 21.72 -4.33
CA GLU A 247 -0.93 21.88 -4.56
C GLU A 247 -1.68 21.63 -3.24
N GLU A 248 -2.59 22.53 -2.89
CA GLU A 248 -3.43 22.39 -1.70
C GLU A 248 -4.31 21.15 -1.82
N GLN A 249 -4.24 20.27 -0.84
CA GLN A 249 -5.03 19.05 -0.81
C GLN A 249 -6.38 19.29 -0.13
N PHE A 250 -7.46 18.92 -0.82
CA PHE A 250 -8.82 18.98 -0.30
C PHE A 250 -9.39 17.57 -0.09
N LEU A 251 -9.99 17.32 1.06
CA LEU A 251 -10.73 16.10 1.33
C LEU A 251 -12.19 16.27 0.87
N LEU A 252 -12.76 15.24 0.24
CA LEU A 252 -14.19 15.17 -0.05
C LEU A 252 -14.92 14.52 1.12
N GLU A 253 -15.65 15.30 1.90
CA GLU A 253 -16.49 14.79 2.98
C GLU A 253 -17.96 14.74 2.54
N PRO A 254 -18.68 13.62 2.76
CA PRO A 254 -20.11 13.55 2.52
C PRO A 254 -20.87 14.36 3.57
N THR A 255 -21.61 15.36 3.13
CA THR A 255 -22.56 16.09 3.97
C THR A 255 -23.96 15.52 3.75
N GLN A 256 -24.63 15.17 4.86
CA GLN A 256 -26.03 14.76 4.82
C GLN A 256 -26.91 15.99 4.56
N THR A 257 -27.50 16.05 3.37
CA THR A 257 -28.58 17.00 3.04
C THR A 257 -29.90 16.27 2.94
N LYS A 258 -31.02 16.97 3.19
CA LYS A 258 -32.38 16.42 3.08
C LYS A 258 -32.70 15.75 1.72
N ASN A 259 -31.93 16.05 0.68
CA ASN A 259 -32.14 15.59 -0.70
C ASN A 259 -31.00 14.66 -1.21
N GLY A 260 -30.20 14.05 -0.33
CA GLY A 260 -29.13 13.12 -0.70
C GLY A 260 -27.75 13.50 -0.15
N ALA A 261 -26.75 12.63 -0.40
CA ALA A 261 -25.36 12.87 -0.03
C ALA A 261 -24.72 13.90 -0.98
N LYS A 262 -24.32 15.05 -0.45
CA LYS A 262 -23.58 16.07 -1.20
C LYS A 262 -22.14 16.10 -0.70
N PHE A 263 -21.17 16.04 -1.59
CA PHE A 263 -19.76 16.12 -1.20
C PHE A 263 -19.34 17.58 -1.00
N VAL A 264 -18.57 17.82 0.05
CA VAL A 264 -17.99 19.12 0.39
C VAL A 264 -16.47 18.99 0.41
N MET A 265 -15.78 19.96 -0.20
CA MET A 265 -14.33 20.08 -0.09
C MET A 265 -13.97 20.66 1.28
N VAL A 266 -13.16 19.92 2.03
CA VAL A 266 -12.71 20.27 3.38
C VAL A 266 -11.19 20.35 3.39
N ASN A 267 -10.67 21.47 3.90
CA ASN A 267 -9.25 21.67 4.12
C ASN A 267 -9.09 22.33 5.49
N THR A 268 -8.75 21.50 6.49
CA THR A 268 -8.64 21.93 7.89
C THR A 268 -7.57 23.02 8.08
N ARG A 269 -6.52 23.05 7.23
CA ARG A 269 -5.51 24.11 7.24
C ARG A 269 -6.15 25.47 6.95
N LEU A 270 -6.89 25.56 5.86
CA LEU A 270 -7.58 26.78 5.44
C LEU A 270 -8.67 27.18 6.44
N ASP A 271 -9.44 26.19 6.92
CA ASP A 271 -10.50 26.42 7.89
C ASP A 271 -9.93 27.02 9.20
N TYR A 272 -8.75 26.58 9.64
CA TYR A 272 -8.07 27.10 10.84
C TYR A 272 -7.33 28.43 10.60
N HIS A 273 -6.71 28.60 9.42
CA HIS A 273 -5.99 29.81 9.08
C HIS A 273 -6.91 31.04 8.93
N HIS A 274 -8.10 30.84 8.36
CA HIS A 274 -9.10 31.90 8.16
C HIS A 274 -10.27 31.82 9.15
N ARG A 275 -10.00 31.36 10.38
CA ARG A 275 -10.99 31.32 11.47
C ARG A 275 -11.38 32.72 11.94
N SER A 276 -12.55 32.87 12.57
CA SER A 276 -12.96 34.16 13.17
C SER A 276 -11.92 34.66 14.18
N LYS A 277 -11.85 35.99 14.34
CA LYS A 277 -11.01 36.67 15.34
C LYS A 277 -11.27 36.17 16.76
N ASP A 278 -12.49 35.74 17.06
CA ASP A 278 -12.89 35.20 18.37
C ASP A 278 -12.23 33.85 18.69
N LEU A 279 -11.78 33.12 17.66
CA LEU A 279 -11.17 31.80 17.78
C LEU A 279 -9.62 31.87 17.72
N THR A 280 -9.04 33.06 17.74
CA THR A 280 -7.58 33.26 17.63
C THR A 280 -6.81 32.61 18.78
N ALA A 281 -7.38 32.58 19.99
CA ALA A 281 -6.74 32.00 21.18
C ALA A 281 -6.72 30.46 21.22
N LEU A 282 -7.40 29.77 20.29
CA LEU A 282 -7.47 28.31 20.27
C LEU A 282 -6.33 27.71 19.44
N CYS A 283 -5.68 26.68 19.99
CA CYS A 283 -4.76 25.85 19.21
C CYS A 283 -5.51 24.99 18.18
N LEU A 284 -4.78 24.46 17.20
CA LEU A 284 -5.35 23.62 16.14
C LEU A 284 -6.07 22.38 16.70
N TYR A 285 -5.51 21.76 17.75
CA TYR A 285 -6.13 20.59 18.40
C TYR A 285 -7.50 20.93 18.98
N ASP A 286 -7.58 22.03 19.75
CA ASP A 286 -8.83 22.46 20.38
C ASP A 286 -9.85 22.91 19.35
N PHE A 287 -9.41 23.57 18.29
CA PHE A 287 -10.27 23.94 17.17
C PHE A 287 -10.89 22.70 16.51
N ALA A 288 -10.06 21.70 16.18
CA ALA A 288 -10.54 20.45 15.56
C ALA A 288 -11.43 19.61 16.49
N SER A 289 -11.22 19.71 17.81
CA SER A 289 -12.00 19.01 18.83
C SER A 289 -13.37 19.65 19.07
N HIS A 290 -13.42 20.97 19.14
CA HIS A 290 -14.62 21.71 19.53
C HIS A 290 -15.45 22.20 18.34
N PHE A 291 -14.90 22.28 17.13
CA PHE A 291 -15.57 22.91 16.00
C PHE A 291 -15.59 22.05 14.74
N HIS A 292 -16.68 22.17 13.98
CA HIS A 292 -16.82 21.59 12.64
C HIS A 292 -17.36 22.60 11.65
N LYS A 293 -17.09 22.33 10.37
CA LYS A 293 -17.60 23.13 9.27
C LYS A 293 -19.01 22.67 8.90
N LYS A 294 -19.92 23.62 8.72
CA LYS A 294 -21.31 23.38 8.35
C LYS A 294 -21.71 24.27 7.17
N LEU A 295 -22.50 23.73 6.24
CA LEU A 295 -23.16 24.54 5.20
C LEU A 295 -24.18 25.51 5.83
N ILE A 296 -24.25 26.72 5.30
CA ILE A 296 -25.17 27.76 5.77
C ILE A 296 -26.62 27.41 5.40
N ASP A 297 -27.47 27.21 6.41
CA ASP A 297 -28.92 27.00 6.24
C ASP A 297 -29.72 28.32 6.16
N LYS A 298 -31.01 28.23 5.83
CA LYS A 298 -31.92 29.39 5.78
C LYS A 298 -31.98 30.15 7.12
N SER A 299 -31.91 29.45 8.25
CA SER A 299 -31.84 30.05 9.59
C SER A 299 -30.52 30.78 9.79
N ASP A 300 -29.42 30.17 9.37
CA ASP A 300 -28.07 30.74 9.52
C ASP A 300 -27.94 32.03 8.68
N ARG A 301 -28.53 32.07 7.48
CA ARG A 301 -28.59 33.32 6.67
C ARG A 301 -29.34 34.45 7.34
N ARG A 302 -30.41 34.15 8.10
CA ARG A 302 -31.16 35.18 8.85
C ARG A 302 -30.31 35.73 9.98
N LEU A 303 -29.61 34.86 10.70
CA LEU A 303 -28.73 35.23 11.79
C LEU A 303 -27.54 36.06 11.32
N ILE A 304 -26.89 35.66 10.23
CA ILE A 304 -25.77 36.43 9.64
C ILE A 304 -26.24 37.80 9.16
N LYS A 305 -27.44 37.91 8.57
CA LYS A 305 -28.02 39.21 8.18
C LYS A 305 -28.25 40.12 9.38
N ASN A 306 -28.77 39.57 10.48
CA ASN A 306 -29.01 40.34 11.71
C ASN A 306 -27.70 40.74 12.41
N ALA A 307 -26.67 39.88 12.36
CA ALA A 307 -25.34 40.18 12.91
C ALA A 307 -24.57 41.24 12.09
N ASN A 308 -24.81 41.38 10.79
CA ASN A 308 -24.20 42.45 10.00
C ASN A 308 -24.74 43.86 10.34
N GLU A 309 -25.82 43.97 11.13
CA GLU A 309 -26.31 45.24 11.69
C GLU A 309 -25.71 45.54 13.08
N SER A 310 -25.00 44.58 13.69
CA SER A 310 -24.35 44.70 15.00
C SER A 310 -23.10 43.81 15.03
N GLU A 311 -21.94 44.40 14.73
CA GLU A 311 -20.66 43.67 14.62
C GLU A 311 -20.44 42.72 15.82
N GLY A 312 -20.38 41.41 15.52
CA GLY A 312 -19.68 40.44 16.36
C GLY A 312 -20.32 40.02 17.67
N GLU A 313 -21.65 40.06 17.83
CA GLU A 313 -22.29 39.58 19.07
C GLU A 313 -22.91 38.17 18.99
N ARG A 314 -22.87 37.50 20.16
CA ARG A 314 -23.44 36.18 20.43
C ARG A 314 -24.94 36.21 20.18
N LEU A 315 -25.44 35.27 19.37
CA LEU A 315 -26.85 35.17 19.01
C LEU A 315 -27.65 34.53 20.17
N ASP A 316 -27.95 35.30 21.20
CA ASP A 316 -28.79 34.85 22.31
C ASP A 316 -30.26 34.78 21.86
N THR A 317 -30.86 33.60 21.99
CA THR A 317 -32.30 33.37 21.78
C THR A 317 -32.85 32.56 22.95
N GLU A 318 -34.03 32.93 23.43
CA GLU A 318 -34.74 32.19 24.47
C GLU A 318 -35.14 30.80 23.95
N GLY A 319 -34.60 29.76 24.59
CA GLY A 319 -34.73 28.36 24.19
C GLY A 319 -33.49 27.54 24.56
N THR A 320 -33.43 26.27 24.14
CA THR A 320 -32.23 25.44 24.29
C THR A 320 -31.03 26.17 23.67
N LYS A 321 -29.98 26.42 24.47
CA LYS A 321 -28.81 27.19 24.01
C LYS A 321 -28.31 26.64 22.67
N MET A 322 -28.41 27.49 21.65
CA MET A 322 -27.96 27.16 20.32
C MET A 322 -26.43 27.05 20.33
N ASN A 323 -25.86 26.05 19.65
CA ASN A 323 -24.40 25.90 19.58
C ASN A 323 -23.75 27.16 18.99
N GLU A 324 -22.61 27.55 19.54
CA GLU A 324 -21.82 28.72 19.11
C GLU A 324 -21.45 28.60 17.62
N ARG A 325 -21.62 29.70 16.88
CA ARG A 325 -21.41 29.78 15.42
C ARG A 325 -20.52 30.97 15.09
N TYR A 326 -19.58 30.76 14.20
CA TYR A 326 -18.64 31.77 13.73
C TYR A 326 -18.56 31.74 12.21
N THR A 327 -18.38 32.91 11.59
CA THR A 327 -18.09 33.05 10.17
C THR A 327 -16.60 32.92 9.90
N PHE A 328 -16.23 32.51 8.70
CA PHE A 328 -14.84 32.57 8.25
C PHE A 328 -14.47 34.00 7.85
N GLU A 329 -13.17 34.30 7.85
CA GLU A 329 -12.66 35.53 7.24
C GLU A 329 -12.89 35.54 5.72
N GLY A 330 -12.99 36.74 5.13
CA GLY A 330 -13.32 36.91 3.71
C GLY A 330 -12.33 36.28 2.73
N ALA A 331 -11.09 36.04 3.15
CA ALA A 331 -10.07 35.36 2.35
C ALA A 331 -10.32 33.84 2.21
N HIS A 332 -11.19 33.24 3.04
CA HIS A 332 -11.50 31.82 2.95
C HIS A 332 -12.31 31.50 1.67
N PRO A 333 -11.92 30.50 0.86
CA PRO A 333 -12.61 30.17 -0.40
C PRO A 333 -14.10 29.84 -0.25
N GLN A 334 -14.51 29.43 0.95
CA GLN A 334 -15.88 29.04 1.27
C GLN A 334 -16.57 29.95 2.29
N ALA A 335 -16.04 31.15 2.56
CA ALA A 335 -16.61 32.09 3.54
C ALA A 335 -18.10 32.41 3.33
N SER A 336 -18.54 32.48 2.06
CA SER A 336 -19.93 32.81 1.70
C SER A 336 -20.90 31.64 1.80
N SER A 337 -20.40 30.41 1.94
CA SER A 337 -21.19 29.17 1.86
C SER A 337 -21.19 28.34 3.13
N HIS A 338 -20.17 28.49 3.98
CA HIS A 338 -19.96 27.68 5.18
C HIS A 338 -19.73 28.55 6.42
N ILE A 339 -20.03 27.97 7.58
CA ILE A 339 -19.75 28.52 8.91
C ILE A 339 -19.06 27.47 9.79
N VAL A 340 -18.42 27.94 10.85
CA VAL A 340 -17.83 27.10 11.90
C VAL A 340 -18.85 26.99 13.03
N MET A 341 -19.20 25.76 13.42
CA MET A 341 -20.15 25.49 14.51
C MET A 341 -19.49 24.63 15.59
N LYS A 342 -19.75 24.99 16.84
CA LYS A 342 -19.29 24.22 18.00
C LYS A 342 -20.02 22.87 18.09
N HIS A 343 -19.28 21.81 18.37
CA HIS A 343 -19.84 20.50 18.66
C HIS A 343 -20.63 20.54 19.98
N THR A 344 -21.63 19.66 20.06
CA THR A 344 -22.42 19.51 21.30
C THR A 344 -21.61 18.78 22.37
N ASN A 345 -20.87 17.75 21.95
CA ASN A 345 -19.88 17.05 22.77
C ASN A 345 -18.52 17.15 22.07
N PRO A 346 -17.41 17.40 22.81
CA PRO A 346 -16.09 17.48 22.21
C PRO A 346 -15.72 16.15 21.54
N VAL A 347 -15.06 16.26 20.39
CA VAL A 347 -14.58 15.12 19.60
C VAL A 347 -13.08 14.99 19.81
N VAL A 348 -12.53 13.77 19.84
CA VAL A 348 -11.10 13.54 19.99
C VAL A 348 -10.43 13.54 18.60
N PRO A 349 -9.54 14.50 18.29
CA PRO A 349 -8.79 14.49 17.04
C PRO A 349 -7.81 13.32 17.00
N VAL A 350 -7.88 12.52 15.93
CA VAL A 350 -6.95 11.44 15.60
C VAL A 350 -5.99 11.95 14.54
N LEU A 351 -4.72 12.03 14.88
CA LEU A 351 -3.69 12.53 13.97
C LEU A 351 -3.45 11.52 12.85
N VAL A 352 -3.73 11.93 11.61
CA VAL A 352 -3.52 11.11 10.42
C VAL A 352 -2.38 11.70 9.60
N GLY A 353 -1.37 10.88 9.30
CA GLY A 353 -0.19 11.29 8.57
C GLY A 353 1.08 10.62 9.08
N PRO A 354 2.26 11.09 8.65
CA PRO A 354 3.54 10.60 9.15
C PRO A 354 3.61 10.81 10.67
N GLN A 355 4.09 9.79 11.38
CA GLN A 355 4.22 9.86 12.84
C GLN A 355 5.08 11.06 13.25
N ILE A 356 4.70 11.70 14.34
CA ILE A 356 5.48 12.78 14.95
C ILE A 356 6.85 12.19 15.31
N PRO A 357 7.96 12.76 14.81
CA PRO A 357 9.29 12.23 15.05
C PRO A 357 9.68 12.30 16.54
N ARG A 358 10.69 11.53 16.94
CA ARG A 358 11.19 11.55 18.32
C ARG A 358 12.01 12.81 18.57
N LYS A 359 11.85 13.43 19.74
CA LYS A 359 12.59 14.63 20.16
C LYS A 359 14.11 14.41 20.26
N GLU A 360 14.55 13.20 20.56
CA GLU A 360 15.94 12.89 20.94
C GLU A 360 16.96 12.93 19.78
N ARG A 361 16.52 13.03 18.52
CA ARG A 361 17.43 13.08 17.37
C ARG A 361 17.58 14.50 16.86
N GLU A 362 18.81 14.98 16.71
CA GLU A 362 19.13 16.32 16.22
C GLU A 362 18.51 16.57 14.83
N GLU A 363 18.65 15.62 13.91
CA GLU A 363 18.08 15.69 12.55
C GLU A 363 16.55 15.87 12.52
N THR A 364 15.83 15.41 13.55
CA THR A 364 14.36 15.47 13.60
C THR A 364 13.82 16.50 14.58
N THR A 365 14.69 17.25 15.26
CA THR A 365 14.30 18.21 16.31
C THR A 365 13.49 19.37 15.73
N GLU A 366 13.88 19.89 14.57
CA GLU A 366 13.14 20.96 13.87
C GLU A 366 11.73 20.50 13.50
N ARG A 367 11.63 19.33 12.88
CA ARG A 367 10.36 18.73 12.47
C ARG A 367 9.44 18.45 13.67
N TYR A 368 9.98 17.93 14.77
CA TYR A 368 9.25 17.70 16.02
C TYR A 368 8.70 19.01 16.60
N SER A 369 9.55 20.03 16.71
CA SER A 369 9.18 21.32 17.28
C SER A 369 8.09 21.98 16.44
N ARG A 370 8.22 21.96 15.11
CA ARG A 370 7.18 22.45 14.21
C ARG A 370 5.85 21.72 14.43
N ALA A 371 5.85 20.38 14.43
CA ALA A 371 4.63 19.60 14.62
C ALA A 371 3.92 19.94 15.95
N LEU A 372 4.65 20.07 17.06
CA LEU A 372 4.06 20.44 18.34
C LEU A 372 3.54 21.87 18.37
N LEU A 373 4.30 22.82 17.82
CA LEU A 373 3.87 24.22 17.73
C LEU A 373 2.60 24.33 16.90
N THR A 374 2.52 23.63 15.77
CA THR A 374 1.32 23.60 14.94
C THR A 374 0.09 23.06 15.66
N ILE A 375 0.24 22.04 16.51
CA ILE A 375 -0.90 21.37 17.15
C ILE A 375 -1.40 22.14 18.37
N PHE A 376 -0.48 22.65 19.19
CA PHE A 376 -0.78 23.14 20.55
C PHE A 376 -0.55 24.63 20.76
N VAL A 377 0.02 25.36 19.79
CA VAL A 377 0.16 26.82 19.86
C VAL A 377 -0.90 27.48 18.97
N PRO A 378 -1.62 28.51 19.47
CA PRO A 378 -2.64 29.24 18.71
C PRO A 378 -2.12 30.03 17.50
#